data_AF-A0A1J5JQE3-F1
#
_entry.id   AF-A0A1J5JQE3-F1
#
_cell.length_a   1.000
_cell.length_b   1.000
_cell.length_c   1.000
_cell.angle_alpha   90.00
_cell.angle_beta   90.00
_cell.angle_gamma   90.00
#
_symmetry.space_group_name_H-M   'P 1'
#
loop_
_entity.id
_entity.type
_entity.pdbx_description
1 polymer ?
#
loop_
_entity_poly.entity_id
_entity_poly.type
_entity_poly.pdbx_seq_one_letter_code
_entity_poly.pdbx_strand_id
1 'polypeptide(L)'
;MNKIVTVPTELRGLLNLFGYIFTAPSYVNFMYIVSAIIVCGGRKTLLNLHRAIANVCADKKAYQTYRYFLNAAKWDENKIAQKTADVFLKKMGAENGKRVLVVIDDTYEEKKGKNTFGVGKFWDHKTKRYI
;
A
#
# COMPACT_ATOMS: atom_id res chain seq x y z
N MET A 1 -4.45 -13.11 15.83
CA MET A 1 -3.94 -12.28 14.73
C MET A 1 -2.67 -12.94 14.21
N ASN A 2 -2.66 -13.36 12.94
CA ASN A 2 -1.46 -13.91 12.32
C ASN A 2 -0.39 -12.82 12.30
N LYS A 3 0.83 -13.16 12.73
CA LYS A 3 1.97 -12.25 12.73
C LYS A 3 3.00 -12.72 11.71
N ILE A 4 3.61 -11.78 11.01
CA ILE A 4 4.71 -12.07 10.10
C ILE A 4 6.04 -12.11 10.88
N VAL A 5 6.79 -13.20 10.71
CA VAL A 5 8.17 -13.34 11.22
C VAL A 5 9.21 -13.07 10.13
N THR A 6 8.78 -13.17 8.88
CA THR A 6 9.53 -12.86 7.66
C THR A 6 8.54 -12.52 6.54
N VAL A 7 9.02 -11.90 5.46
CA VAL A 7 8.23 -11.65 4.25
C VAL A 7 8.00 -12.98 3.53
N PRO A 8 6.74 -13.41 3.28
CA PRO A 8 6.45 -14.66 2.56
C PRO A 8 7.16 -14.71 1.20
N THR A 9 7.70 -15.87 0.82
CA THR A 9 8.52 -16.04 -0.38
C THR A 9 7.76 -15.69 -1.66
N GLU A 10 6.50 -16.10 -1.76
CA GLU A 10 5.62 -15.83 -2.89
C GLU A 10 5.37 -14.33 -3.05
N LEU A 11 5.21 -13.63 -1.92
CA LEU A 11 5.04 -12.18 -1.90
C LEU A 11 6.37 -11.47 -2.22
N ARG A 12 7.50 -11.97 -1.73
CA ARG A 12 8.82 -11.38 -1.94
C ARG A 12 9.17 -11.26 -3.42
N GLY A 13 8.88 -12.30 -4.22
CA GLY A 13 9.09 -12.26 -5.67
C GLY A 13 8.33 -11.13 -6.36
N LEU A 14 7.07 -10.90 -5.96
CA LEU A 14 6.25 -9.80 -6.44
C LEU A 14 6.79 -8.43 -5.98
N LEU A 15 7.15 -8.31 -4.71
CA LEU A 15 7.64 -7.04 -4.14
C LEU A 15 9.00 -6.61 -4.70
N ASN A 16 9.85 -7.56 -5.12
CA ASN A 16 11.12 -7.28 -5.78
C ASN A 16 10.95 -6.46 -7.06
N LEU A 17 9.81 -6.56 -7.74
CA LEU A 17 9.51 -5.74 -8.93
C LEU A 17 9.44 -4.23 -8.63
N PHE A 18 9.27 -3.86 -7.36
CA PHE A 18 9.17 -2.47 -6.91
C PHE A 18 10.47 -1.94 -6.30
N GLY A 19 11.51 -2.78 -6.15
CA GLY A 19 12.72 -2.43 -5.40
C GLY A 19 13.41 -1.15 -5.87
N TYR A 20 13.42 -0.88 -7.19
CA TYR A 20 14.05 0.30 -7.79
C TYR A 20 13.39 1.64 -7.40
N ILE A 21 12.19 1.61 -6.81
CA ILE A 21 11.44 2.80 -6.40
C ILE A 21 11.91 3.31 -5.03
N PHE A 22 12.60 2.45 -4.26
CA PHE A 22 12.98 2.71 -2.88
C PHE A 22 14.51 2.76 -2.72
N THR A 23 14.96 3.44 -1.67
CA THR A 23 16.31 3.22 -1.13
C THR A 23 16.37 1.86 -0.41
N ALA A 24 17.56 1.28 -0.25
CA ALA A 24 17.71 -0.03 0.40
C ALA A 24 17.03 -0.12 1.79
N PRO A 25 17.18 0.87 2.71
CA PRO A 25 16.49 0.81 4.00
C PRO A 25 14.96 0.95 3.91
N SER A 26 14.47 1.75 2.96
CA SER A 26 13.04 1.98 2.74
C SER A 26 12.36 0.80 2.04
N TYR A 27 13.10 0.08 1.19
CA TYR A 27 12.59 -1.11 0.52
C TYR A 27 12.22 -2.21 1.52
N VAL A 28 13.06 -2.43 2.53
CA VAL A 28 12.74 -3.36 3.64
C VAL A 28 11.47 -2.92 4.36
N ASN A 29 11.33 -1.62 4.66
CA ASN A 29 10.13 -1.10 5.31
C ASN A 29 8.87 -1.33 4.45
N PHE A 30 8.97 -1.07 3.15
CA PHE A 30 7.90 -1.33 2.18
C PHE A 30 7.46 -2.80 2.23
N MET A 31 8.40 -3.75 2.15
CA MET A 31 8.04 -5.17 2.14
C MET A 31 7.29 -5.60 3.41
N TYR A 32 7.76 -5.15 4.57
CA TYR A 32 7.13 -5.49 5.85
C TYR A 32 5.78 -4.79 6.05
N ILE A 33 5.62 -3.54 5.60
CA ILE A 33 4.32 -2.84 5.68
C ILE A 33 3.29 -3.50 4.76
N VAL A 34 3.64 -3.84 3.52
CA VAL A 34 2.72 -4.54 2.60
C VAL A 34 2.34 -5.90 3.17
N SER A 35 3.31 -6.66 3.67
CA SER A 35 3.07 -7.95 4.33
C SER A 35 2.15 -7.80 5.55
N ALA A 36 2.37 -6.77 6.37
CA ALA A 36 1.54 -6.48 7.54
C ALA A 36 0.10 -6.09 7.14
N ILE A 37 -0.08 -5.33 6.06
CA ILE A 37 -1.41 -4.96 5.53
C ILE A 37 -2.22 -6.20 5.16
N ILE A 38 -1.58 -7.19 4.51
CA ILE A 38 -2.22 -8.43 4.06
C ILE A 38 -2.73 -9.24 5.25
N VAL A 39 -1.91 -9.40 6.31
CA VAL A 39 -2.30 -10.21 7.48
C VAL A 39 -3.15 -9.45 8.50
N CYS A 40 -3.19 -8.13 8.44
CA CYS A 40 -3.96 -7.30 9.37
C CYS A 40 -5.45 -7.32 8.99
N GLY A 41 -6.18 -8.27 9.60
CA GLY A 41 -7.63 -8.40 9.45
C GLY A 41 -8.45 -7.28 10.11
N GLY A 42 -7.85 -6.51 11.02
CA GLY A 42 -8.51 -5.39 11.71
C GLY A 42 -8.30 -4.04 11.02
N ARG A 43 -8.52 -2.96 11.79
CA ARG A 43 -8.18 -1.59 11.35
C ARG A 43 -6.69 -1.50 11.04
N LYS A 44 -6.34 -1.05 9.84
CA LYS A 44 -4.96 -0.94 9.33
C LYS A 44 -4.27 0.35 9.83
N THR A 45 -4.38 0.63 11.12
CA THR A 45 -3.62 1.72 11.74
C THR A 45 -2.14 1.34 11.77
N LEU A 46 -1.24 2.33 11.72
CA LEU A 46 0.20 2.05 11.76
C LEU A 46 0.61 1.23 13.00
N LEU A 47 -0.05 1.45 14.14
CA LEU A 47 0.17 0.67 15.36
C LEU A 47 -0.23 -0.80 15.17
N ASN A 48 -1.37 -1.06 14.53
CA ASN A 48 -1.81 -2.42 14.28
C ASN A 48 -0.94 -3.12 13.23
N LEU A 49 -0.47 -2.40 12.20
CA LEU A 49 0.49 -2.93 11.24
C LEU A 49 1.82 -3.29 11.93
N HIS A 50 2.32 -2.43 12.81
CA HIS A 50 3.53 -2.71 13.61
C HIS A 50 3.36 -3.93 14.53
N ARG A 51 2.18 -4.10 15.13
CA ARG A 51 1.83 -5.26 15.97
C ARG A 51 1.65 -6.56 15.17
N ALA A 52 1.32 -6.44 13.88
CA ALA A 52 1.24 -7.58 12.96
C ALA A 52 2.63 -8.12 12.57
N ILE A 53 3.70 -7.37 12.81
CA ILE A 53 5.08 -7.85 12.69
C ILE A 53 5.49 -8.46 14.02
N ALA A 54 5.92 -9.72 14.03
CA ALA A 54 6.30 -10.43 15.24
C ALA A 54 7.54 -9.81 15.89
N ASN A 55 7.63 -9.82 17.22
CA ASN A 55 8.81 -9.29 17.93
C ASN A 55 10.08 -10.13 17.69
N VAL A 56 9.92 -11.39 17.31
CA VAL A 56 11.02 -12.30 16.94
C VAL A 56 11.54 -12.07 15.51
N CYS A 57 10.87 -11.22 14.72
CA CYS A 57 11.33 -10.87 13.38
C CYS A 57 12.59 -10.01 13.48
N ALA A 58 13.72 -10.49 12.97
CA ALA A 58 15.01 -9.80 13.03
C ALA A 58 14.97 -8.41 12.35
N ASP A 59 14.24 -8.29 11.23
CA ASP A 59 14.11 -7.04 10.49
C ASP A 59 13.02 -6.10 11.04
N LYS A 60 12.37 -6.45 12.17
CA LYS A 60 11.34 -5.60 12.75
C LYS A 60 11.96 -4.31 13.29
N LYS A 61 11.61 -3.19 12.68
CA LYS A 61 12.04 -1.86 13.13
C LYS A 61 11.12 -1.26 14.17
N ALA A 62 11.59 -0.18 14.79
CA ALA A 62 10.81 0.63 15.71
C ALA A 62 9.58 1.23 15.00
N TYR A 63 8.51 1.46 15.76
CA TYR A 63 7.28 2.08 15.26
C TYR A 63 7.56 3.41 14.52
N GLN A 64 8.45 4.24 15.06
CA GLN A 64 8.79 5.54 14.46
C GLN A 64 9.47 5.40 13.10
N THR A 65 10.19 4.31 12.85
CA THR A 65 10.81 4.07 11.54
C THR A 65 9.76 3.86 10.45
N TYR A 66 8.69 3.11 10.76
CA TYR A 66 7.59 2.93 9.82
C TYR A 66 6.75 4.20 9.66
N ARG A 67 6.61 4.99 10.73
CA ARG A 67 5.96 6.31 10.66
C ARG A 67 6.73 7.25 9.73
N TYR A 68 8.06 7.32 9.89
CA TYR A 68 8.92 8.08 9.01
C TYR A 68 8.83 7.59 7.56
N PHE A 69 8.85 6.27 7.35
CA PHE A 69 8.72 5.67 6.02
C PHE A 69 7.48 6.16 5.26
N LEU A 70 6.31 6.20 5.91
CA LEU A 70 5.07 6.64 5.27
C LEU A 70 4.96 8.16 5.10
N ASN A 71 5.66 8.95 5.92
CA ASN A 71 5.49 10.40 5.95
C ASN A 71 6.58 11.17 5.20
N ALA A 72 7.82 10.70 5.20
CA ALA A 72 8.97 11.52 4.83
C ALA A 72 10.11 10.77 4.12
N ALA A 73 10.04 9.44 4.01
CA ALA A 73 11.06 8.70 3.27
C ALA A 73 10.97 8.99 1.77
N LYS A 74 12.12 8.92 1.08
CA LYS A 74 12.21 9.14 -0.35
C LYS A 74 11.68 7.93 -1.14
N TRP A 75 10.46 8.05 -1.64
CA TRP A 75 9.83 7.19 -2.64
C TRP A 75 8.67 7.95 -3.30
N ASP A 76 8.14 7.43 -4.40
CA ASP A 76 7.12 8.11 -5.21
C ASP A 76 5.89 7.20 -5.36
N GLU A 77 4.75 7.66 -4.85
CA GLU A 77 3.48 6.94 -4.89
C GLU A 77 2.98 6.69 -6.31
N ASN A 78 3.21 7.62 -7.25
CA ASN A 78 2.81 7.46 -8.64
C ASN A 78 3.61 6.35 -9.32
N LYS A 79 4.90 6.21 -8.97
CA LYS A 79 5.71 5.08 -9.48
C LYS A 79 5.20 3.74 -8.96
N ILE A 80 4.72 3.67 -7.73
CA ILE A 80 4.11 2.45 -7.18
C ILE A 80 2.80 2.15 -7.90
N ALA A 81 1.93 3.15 -8.09
CA ALA A 81 0.66 2.99 -8.80
C ALA A 81 0.87 2.53 -10.25
N GLN A 82 1.75 3.20 -11.00
CA GLN A 82 2.11 2.83 -12.36
C GLN A 82 2.67 1.40 -12.43
N LYS A 83 3.63 1.07 -11.55
CA LYS A 83 4.22 -0.26 -11.54
C LYS A 83 3.20 -1.36 -11.20
N THR A 84 2.25 -1.05 -10.31
CA THR A 84 1.15 -1.97 -9.98
C THR A 84 0.27 -2.22 -11.20
N ALA A 85 -0.09 -1.16 -11.94
CA ALA A 85 -0.84 -1.28 -13.19
C ALA A 85 -0.08 -2.10 -14.24
N ASP A 86 1.21 -1.82 -14.44
CA ASP A 86 2.06 -2.57 -15.39
C ASP A 86 2.11 -4.06 -15.06
N VAL A 87 2.29 -4.40 -13.78
CA VAL A 87 2.33 -5.80 -13.31
C VAL A 87 0.97 -6.47 -13.50
N PHE A 88 -0.12 -5.77 -13.22
CA PHE A 88 -1.47 -6.28 -13.41
C PHE A 88 -1.76 -6.55 -14.90
N LEU A 89 -1.54 -5.56 -15.77
CA LEU A 89 -1.76 -5.69 -17.21
C LEU A 89 -0.91 -6.81 -17.82
N LYS A 90 0.36 -6.92 -17.42
CA LYS A 90 1.24 -8.00 -17.85
C LYS A 90 0.71 -9.37 -17.41
N LYS A 91 0.25 -9.51 -16.16
CA LYS A 91 -0.31 -10.77 -15.64
C LYS A 91 -1.63 -11.15 -16.31
N MET A 92 -2.43 -10.17 -16.72
CA MET A 92 -3.65 -10.37 -17.51
C MET A 92 -3.36 -10.76 -18.96
N GLY A 93 -2.10 -10.76 -19.40
CA GLY A 93 -1.72 -11.04 -20.77
C GLY A 93 -2.17 -9.94 -21.75
N ALA A 94 -2.28 -8.70 -21.27
CA ALA A 94 -2.59 -7.56 -22.12
C ALA A 94 -1.46 -7.37 -23.13
N GLU A 95 -1.80 -7.52 -24.41
CA GLU A 95 -0.90 -7.36 -25.55
C GLU A 95 -1.63 -6.65 -26.69
N ASN A 96 -0.88 -6.12 -27.66
CA ASN A 96 -1.47 -5.48 -28.82
C ASN A 96 -2.44 -6.42 -29.53
N GLY A 97 -3.66 -5.96 -29.76
CA GLY A 97 -4.73 -6.74 -30.40
C GLY A 97 -5.66 -7.49 -29.46
N LYS A 98 -5.32 -7.62 -28.16
CA LYS A 98 -6.25 -8.16 -27.15
C LYS A 98 -7.13 -7.06 -26.57
N ARG A 99 -8.40 -7.41 -26.33
CA ARG A 99 -9.37 -6.52 -25.69
C ARG A 99 -9.35 -6.72 -24.18
N VAL A 100 -9.29 -5.61 -23.44
CA VAL A 100 -9.41 -5.59 -21.98
C VAL A 100 -10.63 -4.76 -21.63
N LEU A 101 -11.50 -5.28 -20.76
CA LEU A 101 -12.58 -4.49 -20.17
C LEU A 101 -12.01 -3.71 -18.98
N VAL A 102 -12.08 -2.39 -19.04
CA VAL A 102 -11.70 -1.51 -17.94
C VAL A 102 -12.98 -0.90 -17.37
N VAL A 103 -13.25 -1.18 -16.10
CA VAL A 103 -14.35 -0.56 -15.36
C VAL A 103 -13.78 0.58 -14.55
N ILE A 104 -14.28 1.79 -14.79
CA ILE A 104 -13.87 3.01 -14.08
C ILE A 104 -15.10 3.50 -13.32
N ASP A 105 -14.94 3.66 -12.01
CA ASP A 105 -15.96 4.19 -11.11
C ASP A 105 -15.27 5.09 -10.09
N ASP A 106 -15.90 6.20 -9.73
CA ASP A 106 -15.38 7.13 -8.75
C ASP A 106 -15.93 6.77 -7.37
N THR A 107 -15.03 6.63 -6.39
CA THR A 107 -15.41 6.41 -4.99
C THR A 107 -14.93 7.58 -4.16
N TYR A 108 -15.85 8.19 -3.42
CA TYR A 108 -15.48 9.19 -2.43
C TYR A 108 -15.06 8.55 -1.11
N GLU A 109 -14.01 9.09 -0.52
CA GLU A 109 -13.43 8.63 0.74
C GLU A 109 -13.38 9.81 1.72
N GLU A 110 -14.20 9.78 2.77
CA GLU A 110 -14.20 10.83 3.78
C GLU A 110 -12.87 10.91 4.52
N LYS A 111 -12.33 12.14 4.61
CA LYS A 111 -11.12 12.42 5.38
C LYS A 111 -11.46 13.40 6.49
N LYS A 112 -11.18 13.00 7.74
CA LYS A 112 -11.39 13.83 8.94
C LYS A 112 -10.10 14.47 9.47
N GLY A 113 -8.97 14.19 8.81
CA GLY A 113 -7.66 14.69 9.20
C GLY A 113 -7.46 16.14 8.75
N LYS A 114 -6.84 16.96 9.62
CA LYS A 114 -6.50 18.36 9.30
C LYS A 114 -5.44 18.49 8.20
N ASN A 115 -4.54 17.51 8.10
CA ASN A 115 -3.42 17.50 7.17
C ASN A 115 -3.67 16.47 6.07
N THR A 116 -4.62 16.76 5.20
CA THR A 116 -4.95 15.88 4.08
C THR A 116 -4.88 16.69 2.79
N PHE A 117 -4.06 16.24 1.84
CA PHE A 117 -3.94 16.87 0.54
C PHE A 117 -5.10 16.44 -0.37
N GLY A 118 -5.54 17.32 -1.28
CA GLY A 118 -6.59 17.00 -2.25
C GLY A 118 -8.00 16.83 -1.67
N VAL A 119 -8.29 17.43 -0.50
CA VAL A 119 -9.64 17.43 0.06
C VAL A 119 -10.50 18.51 -0.60
N GLY A 120 -11.75 18.16 -0.88
CA GLY A 120 -12.79 19.05 -1.39
C GLY A 120 -14.12 18.74 -0.71
N LYS A 121 -15.15 19.49 -1.05
CA LYS A 121 -16.52 19.26 -0.58
C LYS A 121 -17.36 18.80 -1.78
N PHE A 122 -17.80 17.56 -1.77
CA PHE A 122 -18.50 16.94 -2.89
C PHE A 122 -19.89 16.51 -2.47
N TRP A 123 -20.88 16.66 -3.35
CA TRP A 123 -22.23 16.15 -3.09
C TRP A 123 -22.28 14.66 -3.41
N ASP A 124 -22.50 13.84 -2.38
CA ASP A 124 -22.69 12.41 -2.55
C ASP A 124 -24.16 12.08 -2.78
N HIS A 125 -24.50 11.72 -4.02
CA HIS A 125 -25.84 11.34 -4.42
C HIS A 125 -26.35 10.06 -3.72
N LYS A 126 -25.45 9.17 -3.29
CA LYS A 126 -25.81 7.93 -2.60
C LYS A 126 -26.24 8.21 -1.16
N THR A 127 -25.51 9.06 -0.45
CA THR A 127 -25.84 9.42 0.95
C THR A 127 -26.67 10.69 1.10
N LYS A 128 -26.94 11.40 -0.01
CA LYS A 128 -27.70 12.66 -0.09
C LYS A 128 -27.15 13.76 0.85
N ARG A 129 -25.83 13.85 0.96
CA ARG A 129 -25.16 14.90 1.75
C ARG A 129 -23.83 15.30 1.12
N TYR A 130 -23.31 16.43 1.57
CA TYR A 130 -21.92 16.78 1.29
C TYR A 130 -20.97 15.92 2.13
N ILE A 131 -19.88 15.51 1.50
CA ILE A 131 -18.74 14.82 2.09
C ILE A 131 -17.45 15.56 1.78
#